data_AF-F7ZG91-F1
#
_entry.id   AF-F7ZG91-F1
#
_cell.length_a   1.000
_cell.length_b   1.000
_cell.length_c   1.000
_cell.angle_alpha   90.00
_cell.angle_beta   90.00
_cell.angle_gamma   90.00
#
_symmetry.space_group_name_H-M   'P 1'
#
loop_
_entity.id
_entity.type
_entity.pdbx_description
1 polymer ?
#
loop_
_entity_poly.entity_id
_entity_poly.type
_entity_poly.pdbx_seq_one_letter_code
_entity_poly.pdbx_strand_id
1 'polypeptide(L)'
;MTNNRTSEKQQVHRLSRSLALTSFLTAIIAFPIPALADGPHLMSTKVAENLYMLTGDGGNIGVMIGDDGTFLIDDQMAPASPELLALINQLGGEPPRFLINTHFHFDHTGGNELLGGTGTTIFSHEMARTRLADGGDIPLFDLSFPPMASDGLPVVTFKDSMSFHLNDDIMRAVHTPRAHTDGDLVVFFEMANVVHAGDVFFNGI
;
A
#
# COMPACT_ATOMS: atom_id res chain seq x y z
N MET A 1 13.17 -54.68 75.42
CA MET A 1 12.37 -55.93 75.42
C MET A 1 11.14 -55.65 74.56
N THR A 2 10.78 -56.31 73.47
CA THR A 2 11.25 -57.50 72.74
C THR A 2 10.80 -57.38 71.28
N ASN A 3 11.42 -58.22 70.46
CA ASN A 3 11.61 -58.20 69.01
C ASN A 3 10.46 -58.88 68.21
N ASN A 4 10.67 -58.92 66.88
CA ASN A 4 10.13 -59.80 65.82
C ASN A 4 8.96 -59.27 64.96
N ARG A 5 9.18 -58.91 63.69
CA ARG A 5 9.49 -59.74 62.48
C ARG A 5 8.40 -60.78 62.18
N THR A 6 7.75 -60.63 61.03
CA THR A 6 8.04 -61.44 59.82
C THR A 6 7.24 -60.91 58.61
N SER A 7 7.89 -60.84 57.46
CA SER A 7 7.28 -60.75 56.13
C SER A 7 7.37 -62.11 55.47
N GLU A 8 6.36 -62.52 54.68
CA GLU A 8 6.61 -63.10 53.35
C GLU A 8 5.30 -63.28 52.54
N LYS A 9 5.34 -62.71 51.33
CA LYS A 9 4.86 -63.21 50.03
C LYS A 9 3.46 -63.83 49.93
N GLN A 10 2.65 -63.27 49.02
CA GLN A 10 2.03 -64.09 47.98
C GLN A 10 1.64 -63.30 46.73
N GLN A 11 1.96 -63.95 45.61
CA GLN A 11 1.92 -63.56 44.22
C GLN A 11 0.46 -63.57 43.72
N VAL A 12 -0.02 -62.43 43.20
CA VAL A 12 -1.39 -62.32 42.66
C VAL A 12 -1.35 -62.55 41.15
N HIS A 13 -1.90 -63.68 40.73
CA HIS A 13 -2.27 -63.96 39.36
C HIS A 13 -3.69 -63.42 39.11
N ARG A 14 -3.91 -62.84 37.91
CA ARG A 14 -5.09 -62.98 37.03
C ARG A 14 -5.91 -61.73 36.65
N LEU A 15 -6.14 -61.72 35.33
CA LEU A 15 -7.34 -61.35 34.57
C LEU A 15 -7.46 -59.90 34.08
N SER A 16 -7.06 -59.78 32.81
CA SER A 16 -7.46 -58.81 31.79
C SER A 16 -8.97 -58.54 31.79
N ARG A 17 -9.33 -57.25 31.80
CA ARG A 17 -10.64 -56.76 31.37
C ARG A 17 -10.42 -55.81 30.21
N SER A 18 -10.75 -56.25 29.00
CA SER A 18 -10.81 -55.42 27.81
C SER A 18 -11.99 -54.45 27.93
N LEU A 19 -11.70 -53.15 27.90
CA LEU A 19 -12.69 -52.09 27.79
C LEU A 19 -12.80 -51.73 26.30
N ALA A 20 -13.89 -52.13 25.64
CA ALA A 20 -14.18 -51.69 24.28
C ALA A 20 -14.74 -50.26 24.34
N LEU A 21 -13.93 -49.29 23.88
CA LEU A 21 -14.32 -47.89 23.77
C LEU A 21 -14.86 -47.67 22.35
N THR A 22 -16.18 -47.56 22.19
CA THR A 22 -16.82 -47.19 20.92
C THR A 22 -16.73 -45.68 20.72
N SER A 23 -15.75 -45.24 19.93
CA SER A 23 -15.61 -43.84 19.51
C SER A 23 -16.60 -43.53 18.38
N PHE A 24 -17.60 -42.68 18.63
CA PHE A 24 -18.43 -42.10 17.57
C PHE A 24 -17.65 -40.94 16.94
N LEU A 25 -17.18 -41.13 15.70
CA LEU A 25 -16.51 -40.08 14.92
C LEU A 25 -17.58 -39.23 14.24
N THR A 26 -17.84 -38.03 14.76
CA THR A 26 -18.72 -37.06 14.07
C THR A 26 -17.92 -36.40 12.95
N ALA A 27 -18.21 -36.75 11.70
CA ALA A 27 -17.62 -36.08 10.54
C ALA A 27 -18.23 -34.68 10.41
N ILE A 28 -17.45 -33.65 10.78
CA ILE A 28 -17.78 -32.26 10.46
C ILE A 28 -17.46 -32.07 8.98
N ILE A 29 -18.49 -32.03 8.13
CA ILE A 29 -18.34 -31.62 6.75
C ILE A 29 -18.18 -30.10 6.77
N ALA A 30 -16.94 -29.62 6.68
CA ALA A 30 -16.66 -28.21 6.45
C ALA A 30 -17.06 -27.87 5.01
N PHE A 31 -18.14 -27.12 4.85
CA PHE A 31 -18.40 -26.45 3.59
C PHE A 31 -17.43 -25.28 3.47
N PRO A 32 -16.71 -25.11 2.35
CA PRO A 32 -15.92 -23.91 2.13
C PRO A 32 -16.89 -22.74 2.12
N ILE A 33 -16.71 -21.81 3.07
CA ILE A 33 -17.33 -20.48 2.97
C ILE A 33 -16.68 -19.85 1.74
N PRO A 34 -17.42 -19.51 0.68
CA PRO A 34 -16.84 -18.73 -0.40
C PRO A 34 -16.32 -17.45 0.24
N ALA A 35 -15.01 -17.19 0.11
CA ALA A 35 -14.49 -15.86 0.38
C ALA A 35 -15.35 -14.90 -0.46
N LEU A 36 -15.91 -13.88 0.19
CA LEU A 36 -16.47 -12.76 -0.53
C LEU A 36 -15.32 -12.25 -1.39
N ALA A 37 -15.40 -12.44 -2.71
CA ALA A 37 -14.51 -11.74 -3.60
C ALA A 37 -14.95 -10.28 -3.49
N ASP A 38 -14.33 -9.54 -2.58
CA ASP A 38 -14.43 -8.09 -2.59
C ASP A 38 -14.04 -7.64 -4.01
N GLY A 39 -14.84 -6.75 -4.59
CA GLY A 39 -14.61 -6.24 -5.94
C GLY A 39 -13.24 -5.55 -6.04
N PRO A 40 -12.84 -5.10 -7.25
CA PRO A 40 -11.60 -4.33 -7.36
C PRO A 40 -11.67 -3.08 -6.47
N HIS A 41 -10.67 -2.88 -5.61
CA HIS A 41 -10.54 -1.67 -4.78
C HIS A 41 -10.05 -0.49 -5.62
N LEU A 42 -9.37 -0.76 -6.74
CA LEU A 42 -8.95 0.25 -7.69
C LEU A 42 -9.80 0.23 -8.95
N MET A 43 -10.31 1.40 -9.31
CA MET A 43 -11.02 1.63 -10.57
C MET A 43 -10.24 2.59 -11.45
N SER A 44 -10.22 2.34 -12.76
CA SER A 44 -9.60 3.23 -13.74
C SER A 44 -10.63 4.02 -14.53
N THR A 45 -10.33 5.29 -14.78
CA THR A 45 -11.06 6.16 -15.70
C THR A 45 -10.06 6.75 -16.69
N LYS A 46 -10.27 6.52 -17.99
CA LYS A 46 -9.46 7.19 -19.03
C LYS A 46 -9.82 8.68 -19.07
N VAL A 47 -8.82 9.54 -18.89
CA VAL A 47 -9.00 11.01 -18.84
C VAL A 47 -8.64 11.64 -20.19
N ALA A 48 -7.53 11.20 -20.78
CA ALA A 48 -7.07 11.61 -22.11
C ALA A 48 -6.37 10.44 -22.80
N GLU A 49 -5.75 10.67 -23.96
CA GLU A 49 -4.90 9.65 -24.57
C GLU A 49 -3.73 9.35 -23.64
N ASN A 50 -3.48 8.06 -23.39
CA ASN A 50 -2.41 7.58 -22.52
C ASN A 50 -2.43 8.06 -21.05
N LEU A 51 -3.48 8.78 -20.63
CA LEU A 51 -3.63 9.33 -19.28
C LEU A 51 -4.90 8.80 -18.59
N TYR A 52 -4.71 8.21 -17.42
CA TYR A 52 -5.75 7.59 -16.61
C TYR A 52 -5.76 8.20 -15.20
N MET A 53 -6.96 8.26 -14.62
CA MET A 53 -7.15 8.47 -13.19
C MET A 53 -7.52 7.13 -12.55
N LEU A 54 -6.80 6.74 -11.50
CA LEU A 54 -7.21 5.61 -10.67
C LEU A 54 -7.81 6.13 -9.36
N THR A 55 -8.92 5.52 -8.94
CA THR A 55 -9.60 5.84 -7.68
C THR A 55 -9.62 4.60 -6.80
N GLY A 56 -9.50 4.79 -5.49
CA GLY A 56 -9.58 3.70 -4.51
C GLY A 56 -9.91 4.22 -3.11
N ASP A 57 -9.39 3.53 -2.09
CA ASP A 57 -9.71 3.83 -0.68
C ASP A 57 -8.98 5.06 -0.11
N GLY A 58 -8.11 5.71 -0.88
CA GLY A 58 -7.41 6.95 -0.51
C GLY A 58 -7.26 7.90 -1.68
N GLY A 59 -6.12 8.60 -1.77
CA GLY A 59 -5.85 9.58 -2.83
C GLY A 59 -5.99 9.02 -4.25
N ASN A 60 -6.53 9.84 -5.15
CA ASN A 60 -6.59 9.51 -6.57
C ASN A 60 -5.19 9.50 -7.19
N ILE A 61 -4.93 8.56 -8.09
CA ILE A 61 -3.64 8.41 -8.77
C ILE A 61 -3.76 8.90 -10.20
N GLY A 62 -2.78 9.68 -10.67
CA GLY A 62 -2.59 9.96 -12.10
C GLY A 62 -1.63 8.94 -12.72
N VAL A 63 -1.99 8.34 -13.86
CA VAL A 63 -1.15 7.35 -14.56
C VAL A 63 -0.99 7.77 -16.02
N MET A 64 0.24 8.07 -16.44
CA MET A 64 0.59 8.33 -17.83
C MET A 64 1.48 7.22 -18.38
N ILE A 65 1.04 6.57 -19.47
CA ILE A 65 1.72 5.41 -20.07
C ILE A 65 2.23 5.77 -21.46
N GLY A 66 3.51 5.53 -21.75
CA GLY A 66 4.05 5.71 -23.09
C GLY A 66 5.48 5.20 -23.22
N ASP A 67 6.13 5.55 -24.32
CA ASP A 67 7.43 5.00 -24.72
C ASP A 67 8.58 5.36 -23.76
N ASP A 68 8.48 6.45 -23.00
CA ASP A 68 9.47 6.81 -21.98
C ASP A 68 9.28 6.03 -20.66
N GLY A 69 8.13 5.36 -20.52
CA GLY A 69 7.74 4.53 -19.38
C GLY A 69 6.49 5.04 -18.65
N THR A 70 6.01 4.26 -17.69
CA THR A 70 4.88 4.63 -16.83
C THR A 70 5.30 5.71 -15.83
N PHE A 71 4.59 6.84 -15.83
CA PHE A 71 4.72 7.93 -14.86
C PHE A 71 3.50 7.97 -13.96
N LEU A 72 3.73 8.00 -12.64
CA LEU A 72 2.69 8.10 -11.63
C LEU A 72 2.68 9.45 -10.92
N ILE A 73 1.48 9.93 -10.62
CA ILE A 73 1.21 10.98 -9.63
C ILE A 73 0.50 10.30 -8.46
N ASP A 74 1.16 10.26 -7.30
CA ASP A 74 0.77 9.52 -6.09
C ASP A 74 0.63 8.00 -6.31
N ASP A 75 0.50 7.24 -5.21
CA ASP A 75 0.52 5.77 -5.26
C ASP A 75 -0.36 5.05 -4.23
N GLN A 76 -1.38 5.73 -3.72
CA GLN A 76 -2.37 5.18 -2.78
C GLN A 76 -1.75 4.79 -1.42
N MET A 77 -2.53 4.07 -0.61
CA MET A 77 -2.12 3.41 0.62
C MET A 77 -1.32 2.14 0.30
N ALA A 78 -0.39 1.78 1.19
CA ALA A 78 0.51 0.65 1.03
C ALA A 78 -0.16 -0.70 0.64
N PRO A 79 -1.34 -1.09 1.20
CA PRO A 79 -1.98 -2.35 0.83
C PRO A 79 -2.43 -2.43 -0.63
N ALA A 80 -2.65 -1.29 -1.30
CA ALA A 80 -3.13 -1.24 -2.68
C ALA A 80 -2.03 -1.47 -3.73
N SER A 81 -0.74 -1.41 -3.36
CA SER A 81 0.38 -1.51 -4.30
C SER A 81 0.36 -2.73 -5.24
N PRO A 82 0.03 -3.97 -4.78
CA PRO A 82 -0.08 -5.11 -5.68
C PRO A 82 -1.19 -4.95 -6.72
N GLU A 83 -2.35 -4.40 -6.31
CA GLU A 83 -3.47 -4.14 -7.21
C GLU A 83 -3.16 -3.00 -8.18
N LEU A 84 -2.48 -1.94 -7.71
CA LEU A 84 -2.02 -0.82 -8.52
C LEU A 84 -1.13 -1.32 -9.67
N LEU A 85 -0.10 -2.11 -9.36
CA LEU A 85 0.80 -2.67 -10.37
C LEU A 85 0.06 -3.58 -11.36
N ALA A 86 -0.88 -4.40 -10.88
CA ALA A 86 -1.68 -5.26 -11.75
C ALA A 86 -2.58 -4.45 -12.70
N LEU A 87 -3.21 -3.38 -12.20
CA LEU A 87 -4.07 -2.50 -13.00
C LEU A 87 -3.26 -1.70 -14.02
N ILE A 88 -2.09 -1.18 -13.66
CA ILE A 88 -1.16 -0.53 -14.61
C ILE A 88 -0.80 -1.48 -15.75
N ASN A 89 -0.43 -2.72 -15.43
CA ASN A 89 -0.13 -3.74 -16.44
C ASN A 89 -1.34 -4.08 -17.32
N GLN A 90 -2.55 -4.14 -16.75
CA GLN A 90 -3.78 -4.33 -17.52
C GLN A 90 -4.06 -3.17 -18.49
N LEU A 91 -3.70 -1.94 -18.11
CA LEU A 91 -3.81 -0.75 -18.95
C LEU A 91 -2.72 -0.66 -20.03
N GLY A 92 -1.79 -1.63 -20.07
CA GLY A 92 -0.69 -1.68 -21.02
C GLY A 92 0.56 -0.93 -20.57
N GLY A 93 0.66 -0.57 -19.29
CA GLY A 93 1.83 0.06 -18.70
C GLY A 93 2.82 -0.96 -18.16
N GLU A 94 4.10 -0.60 -18.16
CA GLU A 94 5.15 -1.32 -17.45
C GLU A 94 5.20 -0.86 -15.98
N PRO A 95 5.97 -1.55 -15.10
CA PRO A 95 6.22 -1.06 -13.75
C PRO A 95 6.65 0.43 -13.75
N PRO A 96 6.13 1.25 -12.81
CA PRO A 96 6.41 2.68 -12.77
C PRO A 96 7.90 3.01 -12.81
N ARG A 97 8.29 3.79 -13.81
CA ARG A 97 9.66 4.32 -13.89
C ARG A 97 9.82 5.56 -13.02
N PHE A 98 8.76 6.35 -12.95
CA PHE A 98 8.72 7.63 -12.24
C PHE A 98 7.48 7.71 -11.36
N LEU A 99 7.64 8.27 -10.17
CA LEU A 99 6.57 8.61 -9.24
C LEU A 99 6.81 10.04 -8.74
N ILE A 100 5.81 10.91 -8.83
CA ILE A 100 5.82 12.18 -8.11
C ILE A 100 4.77 12.17 -7.01
N ASN A 101 5.19 12.44 -5.76
CA ASN A 101 4.25 12.63 -4.66
C ASN A 101 3.77 14.08 -4.64
N THR A 102 2.46 14.28 -4.63
CA THR A 102 1.84 15.61 -4.52
C THR A 102 2.08 16.22 -3.15
N HIS A 103 2.00 15.42 -2.10
CA HIS A 103 2.28 15.79 -0.71
C HIS A 103 2.61 14.54 0.12
N PHE A 104 2.77 14.67 1.45
CA PHE A 104 3.34 13.62 2.31
C PHE A 104 2.33 12.66 2.95
N HIS A 105 1.02 12.81 2.70
CA HIS A 105 0.04 11.98 3.40
C HIS A 105 0.08 10.52 2.93
N PHE A 106 -0.16 9.63 3.88
CA PHE A 106 -0.01 8.17 3.74
C PHE A 106 -0.93 7.53 2.70
N ASP A 107 -2.02 8.19 2.35
CA ASP A 107 -2.97 7.78 1.32
C ASP A 107 -2.56 8.23 -0.09
N HIS A 108 -1.47 8.99 -0.21
CA HIS A 108 -0.83 9.42 -1.46
C HIS A 108 0.60 8.87 -1.65
N THR A 109 1.24 8.43 -0.56
CA THR A 109 2.65 7.98 -0.54
C THR A 109 2.83 6.59 0.06
N GLY A 110 1.75 5.84 0.27
CA GLY A 110 1.80 4.55 0.93
C GLY A 110 2.51 3.48 0.09
N GLY A 111 2.50 3.63 -1.23
CA GLY A 111 3.19 2.73 -2.15
C GLY A 111 4.69 2.98 -2.28
N ASN A 112 5.20 4.10 -1.76
CA ASN A 112 6.53 4.62 -2.05
C ASN A 112 7.64 3.58 -1.80
N GLU A 113 7.62 2.93 -0.65
CA GLU A 113 8.67 1.98 -0.25
C GLU A 113 8.75 0.77 -1.19
N LEU A 114 7.60 0.25 -1.62
CA LEU A 114 7.55 -0.86 -2.57
C LEU A 114 8.07 -0.41 -3.94
N LEU A 115 7.56 0.71 -4.45
CA LEU A 115 7.91 1.21 -5.78
C LEU A 115 9.40 1.59 -5.86
N GLY A 116 9.89 2.37 -4.89
CA GLY A 116 11.30 2.73 -4.83
C GLY A 116 12.23 1.53 -4.64
N GLY A 117 11.83 0.54 -3.82
CA GLY A 117 12.54 -0.73 -3.68
C GLY A 117 12.61 -1.55 -4.98
N THR A 118 11.72 -1.30 -5.94
CA THR A 118 11.74 -1.90 -7.29
C THR A 118 12.41 -1.04 -8.37
N GLY A 119 12.96 0.12 -8.00
CA GLY A 119 13.75 0.99 -8.89
C GLY A 119 12.99 2.18 -9.48
N THR A 120 11.77 2.47 -9.02
CA THR A 120 11.05 3.70 -9.38
C THR A 120 11.81 4.92 -8.86
N THR A 121 12.02 5.93 -9.71
CA THR A 121 12.59 7.22 -9.26
C THR A 121 11.48 8.10 -8.68
N ILE A 122 11.61 8.46 -7.40
CA ILE A 122 10.60 9.21 -6.67
C ILE A 122 10.97 10.70 -6.59
N PHE A 123 10.03 11.56 -6.98
CA PHE A 123 10.12 13.01 -7.01
C PHE A 123 9.14 13.62 -6.00
N SER A 124 9.47 14.79 -5.44
CA SER A 124 8.53 15.58 -4.63
C SER A 124 9.00 17.02 -4.45
N HIS A 125 8.16 17.85 -3.84
CA HIS A 125 8.64 19.07 -3.20
C HIS A 125 9.57 18.76 -2.02
N GLU A 126 10.56 19.62 -1.76
CA GLU A 126 11.53 19.40 -0.67
C GLU A 126 10.89 19.24 0.71
N MET A 127 9.78 19.95 0.98
CA MET A 127 9.09 19.84 2.26
C MET A 127 8.36 18.51 2.40
N ALA A 128 7.72 18.00 1.34
CA ALA A 128 7.08 16.69 1.39
C ALA A 128 8.10 15.60 1.72
N ARG A 129 9.28 15.62 1.08
CA ARG A 129 10.40 14.72 1.43
C ARG A 129 10.81 14.83 2.90
N THR A 130 10.96 16.05 3.44
CA THR A 130 11.32 16.26 4.84
C THR A 130 10.28 15.64 5.77
N ARG A 131 8.99 15.88 5.51
CA ARG A 131 7.89 15.31 6.32
C ARG A 131 7.88 13.78 6.30
N LEU A 132 8.08 13.18 5.12
CA LEU A 132 8.20 11.72 5.00
C LEU A 132 9.40 11.16 5.78
N ALA A 133 10.54 11.86 5.77
CA ALA A 133 11.74 11.45 6.49
C ALA A 133 11.62 11.62 8.02
N ASP A 134 10.84 12.59 8.48
CA ASP A 134 10.62 12.82 9.91
C ASP A 134 9.54 11.89 10.49
N GLY A 135 8.58 11.45 9.67
CA GLY A 135 7.36 10.80 10.14
C GLY A 135 6.46 11.79 10.90
N GLY A 136 5.49 11.28 11.65
CA GLY A 136 4.65 12.13 12.48
C GLY A 136 3.50 11.40 13.18
N ASP A 137 2.90 12.09 14.13
CA ASP A 137 1.73 11.61 14.88
C ASP A 137 0.52 12.49 14.59
N ILE A 138 -0.67 11.88 14.51
CA ILE A 138 -1.95 12.57 14.52
C ILE A 138 -2.73 12.13 15.77
N PRO A 139 -2.51 12.79 16.93
CA PRO A 139 -3.08 12.37 18.20
C PRO A 139 -4.61 12.36 18.22
N LEU A 140 -5.26 13.21 17.41
CA LEU A 140 -6.73 13.26 17.31
C LEU A 140 -7.34 11.94 16.83
N PHE A 141 -6.58 11.15 16.06
CA PHE A 141 -7.01 9.86 15.52
C PHE A 141 -6.22 8.68 16.08
N ASP A 142 -5.35 8.90 17.07
CA ASP A 142 -4.41 7.88 17.59
C ASP A 142 -3.60 7.20 16.48
N LEU A 143 -3.22 7.98 15.45
CA LEU A 143 -2.44 7.51 14.32
C LEU A 143 -0.99 7.98 14.47
N SER A 144 -0.06 7.08 14.20
CA SER A 144 1.39 7.36 14.16
C SER A 144 1.95 6.81 12.87
N PHE A 145 2.72 7.63 12.17
CA PHE A 145 3.41 7.32 10.93
C PHE A 145 4.91 7.34 11.21
N PRO A 146 5.60 6.18 11.18
CA PRO A 146 7.03 6.16 11.36
C PRO A 146 7.72 6.93 10.21
N PRO A 147 8.98 7.39 10.41
CA PRO A 147 9.85 7.80 9.33
C PRO A 147 9.84 6.79 8.19
N MET A 148 9.65 7.27 6.97
CA MET A 148 9.67 6.43 5.76
C MET A 148 11.04 5.81 5.57
N ALA A 149 11.08 4.54 5.17
CA ALA A 149 12.33 3.86 4.84
C ALA A 149 13.05 4.55 3.68
N SER A 150 14.37 4.40 3.62
CA SER A 150 15.20 5.08 2.60
C SER A 150 14.73 4.83 1.17
N ASP A 151 14.20 3.64 0.91
CA ASP A 151 13.76 3.22 -0.42
C ASP A 151 12.47 3.96 -0.85
N GLY A 152 11.64 4.39 0.10
CA GLY A 152 10.43 5.18 -0.20
C GLY A 152 10.67 6.68 -0.28
N LEU A 153 11.82 7.18 0.16
CA LEU A 153 12.05 8.62 0.19
C LEU A 153 12.24 9.19 -1.22
N PRO A 154 11.59 10.32 -1.56
CA PRO A 154 11.90 11.07 -2.76
C PRO A 154 13.40 11.39 -2.87
N VAL A 155 14.01 11.01 -3.99
CA VAL A 155 15.45 11.18 -4.24
C VAL A 155 15.75 12.41 -5.10
N VAL A 156 14.75 12.92 -5.81
CA VAL A 156 14.81 14.18 -6.54
C VAL A 156 13.80 15.15 -5.95
N THR A 157 14.25 16.34 -5.57
CA THR A 157 13.38 17.38 -5.01
C THR A 157 13.53 18.71 -5.73
N PHE A 158 12.49 19.54 -5.61
CA PHE A 158 12.48 20.91 -6.10
C PHE A 158 11.76 21.83 -5.11
N LYS A 159 11.90 23.14 -5.32
CA LYS A 159 11.28 24.20 -4.49
C LYS A 159 10.06 24.82 -5.16
N ASP A 160 10.23 25.35 -6.38
CA ASP A 160 9.17 26.12 -7.02
C ASP A 160 8.38 25.30 -8.04
N SER A 161 9.07 24.74 -9.04
CA SER A 161 8.45 23.92 -10.08
C SER A 161 9.44 22.97 -10.73
N MET A 162 8.92 21.89 -11.34
CA MET A 162 9.68 20.95 -12.15
C MET A 162 8.88 20.60 -13.41
N SER A 163 9.57 20.43 -14.53
CA SER A 163 8.97 19.99 -15.79
C SER A 163 9.54 18.63 -16.20
N PHE A 164 8.66 17.76 -16.69
CA PHE A 164 9.00 16.47 -17.28
C PHE A 164 8.55 16.48 -18.73
N HIS A 165 9.45 16.12 -19.64
CA HIS A 165 9.15 15.96 -21.07
C HIS A 165 9.14 14.47 -21.37
N LEU A 166 7.96 13.85 -21.25
CA LEU A 166 7.79 12.40 -21.32
C LEU A 166 6.51 12.06 -22.08
N ASN A 167 6.50 10.94 -22.79
CA ASN A 167 5.31 10.36 -23.43
C ASN A 167 4.49 11.37 -24.26
N ASP A 168 5.19 12.20 -25.05
CA ASP A 168 4.63 13.26 -25.90
C ASP A 168 3.86 14.38 -25.16
N ASP A 169 4.02 14.51 -23.84
CA ASP A 169 3.48 15.61 -23.03
C ASP A 169 4.59 16.35 -22.25
N ILE A 170 4.27 17.58 -21.82
CA ILE A 170 5.03 18.36 -20.85
C ILE A 170 4.23 18.38 -19.55
N MET A 171 4.68 17.62 -18.56
CA MET A 171 4.10 17.65 -17.22
C MET A 171 4.82 18.69 -16.38
N ARG A 172 4.10 19.72 -15.92
CA ARG A 172 4.65 20.76 -15.04
C ARG A 172 4.09 20.62 -13.64
N ALA A 173 4.92 20.18 -12.71
CA ALA A 173 4.61 20.17 -11.28
C ALA A 173 4.95 21.54 -10.67
N VAL A 174 3.99 22.14 -9.97
CA VAL A 174 4.11 23.49 -9.40
C VAL A 174 3.80 23.42 -7.91
N HIS A 175 4.72 23.92 -7.08
CA HIS A 175 4.50 24.04 -5.65
C HIS A 175 3.40 25.05 -5.35
N THR A 176 2.46 24.65 -4.51
CA THR A 176 1.35 25.49 -4.05
C THR A 176 1.49 25.73 -2.55
N PRO A 177 2.17 26.80 -2.12
CA PRO A 177 2.49 27.01 -0.71
C PRO A 177 1.23 27.31 0.10
N ARG A 178 1.21 26.81 1.36
CA ARG A 178 0.15 27.08 2.34
C ARG A 178 -1.24 26.62 1.88
N ALA A 179 -1.30 25.46 1.22
CA ALA A 179 -2.55 24.81 0.85
C ALA A 179 -2.90 23.73 1.88
N HIS A 180 -3.00 22.47 1.46
CA HIS A 180 -3.31 21.33 2.32
C HIS A 180 -2.17 20.97 3.28
N THR A 181 -0.94 21.03 2.77
CA THR A 181 0.33 20.85 3.47
C THR A 181 1.32 21.99 3.13
N ASP A 182 2.56 21.89 3.61
CA ASP A 182 3.66 22.78 3.20
C ASP A 182 4.42 22.28 1.97
N GLY A 183 4.07 21.09 1.47
CA GLY A 183 4.72 20.43 0.34
C GLY A 183 3.87 20.26 -0.92
N ASP A 184 2.65 20.80 -0.95
CA ASP A 184 1.68 20.46 -2.00
C ASP A 184 2.13 20.83 -3.42
N LEU A 185 1.76 19.97 -4.35
CA LEU A 185 1.94 20.17 -5.77
C LEU A 185 0.62 20.13 -6.52
N VAL A 186 0.53 20.96 -7.56
CA VAL A 186 -0.43 20.78 -8.66
C VAL A 186 0.36 20.41 -9.90
N VAL A 187 -0.08 19.39 -10.63
CA VAL A 187 0.57 18.90 -11.85
C VAL A 187 -0.30 19.22 -13.07
N PHE A 188 0.28 19.92 -14.04
CA PHE A 188 -0.35 20.28 -15.30
C PHE A 188 0.18 19.38 -16.41
N PHE A 189 -0.71 18.79 -17.20
CA PHE A 189 -0.39 18.13 -18.47
C PHE A 189 -0.71 19.12 -19.59
N GLU A 190 0.32 19.69 -20.20
CA GLU A 190 0.15 20.80 -21.15
C GLU A 190 -0.54 20.35 -22.45
N MET A 191 -0.18 19.17 -22.97
CA MET A 191 -0.74 18.67 -24.22
C MET A 191 -2.11 18.04 -24.01
N ALA A 192 -2.30 17.25 -22.94
CA ALA A 192 -3.61 16.71 -22.59
C ALA A 192 -4.61 17.77 -22.11
N ASN A 193 -4.14 18.96 -21.69
CA ASN A 193 -4.94 20.01 -21.07
C ASN A 193 -5.71 19.51 -19.83
N VAL A 194 -4.98 18.80 -18.95
CA VAL A 194 -5.48 18.20 -17.70
C VAL A 194 -4.70 18.75 -16.52
N VAL A 195 -5.37 18.86 -15.38
CA VAL A 195 -4.75 19.24 -14.10
C VAL A 195 -5.02 18.14 -13.08
N HIS A 196 -3.96 17.66 -12.44
CA HIS A 196 -4.04 16.86 -11.22
C HIS A 196 -3.72 17.77 -10.03
N ALA A 197 -4.71 18.03 -9.17
CA ALA A 197 -4.60 19.04 -8.13
C ALA A 197 -4.08 18.50 -6.77
N GLY A 198 -3.85 17.19 -6.65
CA GLY A 198 -3.70 16.55 -5.35
C GLY A 198 -4.87 16.95 -4.45
N ASP A 199 -4.57 17.24 -3.19
CA ASP A 199 -5.55 17.67 -2.19
C ASP A 199 -5.70 19.20 -2.09
N VAL A 200 -5.10 19.96 -3.02
CA VAL A 200 -5.30 21.42 -3.10
C VAL A 200 -6.73 21.74 -3.51
N PHE A 201 -7.39 20.85 -4.25
CA PHE A 201 -8.78 20.99 -4.65
C PHE A 201 -9.50 19.64 -4.73
N PHE A 202 -10.67 19.57 -4.10
CA PHE A 202 -11.57 18.43 -4.17
C PHE A 202 -12.81 18.77 -5.00
N ASN A 203 -13.23 17.85 -5.87
CA ASN A 203 -14.46 17.99 -6.66
C ASN A 203 -15.56 17.08 -6.09
N GLY A 204 -16.57 17.67 -5.44
CA GLY A 204 -17.76 16.94 -4.98
C GLY A 204 -17.68 16.38 -3.56
N ILE A 205 -16.86 16.98 -2.71
CA ILE A 205 -16.72 16.68 -1.28
C ILE A 205 -16.94 17.97 -0.47
#